data_AF-A0A7S4TBU8-F1
#
_entry.id   AF-A0A7S4TBU8-F1
#
_cell.length_a   1.000
_cell.length_b   1.000
_cell.length_c   1.000
_cell.angle_alpha   90.00
_cell.angle_beta   90.00
_cell.angle_gamma   90.00
#
_symmetry.space_group_name_H-M   'P 1'
#
loop_
_entity.id
_entity.type
_entity.pdbx_description
1 polymer ?
#
loop_
_entity_poly.entity_id
_entity_poly.type
_entity_poly.pdbx_seq_one_letter_code
_entity_poly.pdbx_strand_id
1 'polypeptide(L)'
;MMKKPSKMPTSPSPSPKNPPRQNEPSRWTILAIAISMIWMFVLPKLCRPFWHHLGSFTPLQAELLISSAHTTLLLLCFNLCMLPIYCMQHPFFEEYKIQFNEPWPWMSESPKVRRDFWALSLRSVKITAFNSLCLIPVLITIKVYVCSSILGMDREQTETDDESWPSYFELIRHNIMCTILHEFGFYTMHRLMHTYPWLYRFHKVHHEYKMTTSLAAQHNHPIDYIFSLAIPAILPVVEWYDTWLKKQNDLRLSGMTASKQT
;
A
#
# COMPACT_ATOMS: atom_id res chain seq x y z
N MET A 1 6.00 -42.20 -34.16
CA MET A 1 5.88 -40.83 -34.72
C MET A 1 4.82 -40.07 -33.93
N MET A 2 5.23 -39.21 -32.99
CA MET A 2 4.29 -38.33 -32.28
C MET A 2 3.82 -37.21 -33.22
N LYS A 3 2.50 -37.10 -33.43
CA LYS A 3 1.89 -36.00 -34.20
C LYS A 3 2.22 -34.67 -33.51
N LYS A 4 2.82 -33.74 -34.26
CA LYS A 4 2.94 -32.33 -33.84
C LYS A 4 1.54 -31.78 -33.53
N PRO A 5 1.35 -31.03 -32.44
CA PRO A 5 0.09 -30.34 -32.20
C PRO A 5 -0.17 -29.34 -33.34
N SER A 6 -1.41 -29.31 -33.83
CA SER A 6 -1.82 -28.37 -34.89
C SER A 6 -1.63 -26.95 -34.38
N LYS A 7 -0.92 -26.11 -35.15
CA LYS A 7 -0.86 -24.67 -34.90
C LYS A 7 -2.29 -24.15 -34.77
N MET A 8 -2.62 -23.54 -33.63
CA MET A 8 -3.86 -22.79 -33.50
C MET A 8 -3.94 -21.76 -34.64
N PRO A 9 -5.11 -21.54 -35.23
CA PRO A 9 -5.27 -20.53 -36.26
C PRO A 9 -4.82 -19.19 -35.68
N THR A 10 -3.82 -18.57 -36.33
CA THR A 10 -3.36 -17.23 -35.99
C THR A 10 -4.50 -16.27 -36.29
N SER A 11 -5.25 -15.89 -35.27
CA SER A 11 -6.14 -14.74 -35.36
C SER A 11 -5.31 -13.54 -35.82
N PRO A 12 -5.83 -12.69 -36.72
CA PRO A 12 -5.13 -11.46 -37.10
C PRO A 12 -4.81 -10.69 -35.82
N SER A 13 -3.55 -10.25 -35.68
CA SER A 13 -3.17 -9.41 -34.55
C SER A 13 -4.16 -8.25 -34.48
N PRO A 14 -4.82 -8.00 -33.35
CA PRO A 14 -5.69 -6.85 -33.26
C PRO A 14 -4.85 -5.63 -33.65
N SER A 15 -5.31 -4.85 -34.63
CA SER A 15 -4.77 -3.50 -34.88
C SER A 15 -4.57 -2.83 -33.52
N PRO A 16 -3.49 -2.04 -33.28
CA PRO A 16 -3.28 -1.40 -32.00
C PRO A 16 -4.51 -0.55 -31.70
N LYS A 17 -5.45 -1.12 -30.94
CA LYS A 17 -6.62 -0.42 -30.47
C LYS A 17 -5.99 0.64 -29.60
N ASN A 18 -6.20 1.91 -29.95
CA ASN A 18 -5.90 2.98 -29.02
C ASN A 18 -6.42 2.53 -27.66
N PRO A 19 -5.58 2.51 -26.61
CA PRO A 19 -6.02 2.02 -25.32
C PRO A 19 -7.29 2.81 -24.97
N PRO A 20 -8.38 2.12 -24.59
CA PRO A 20 -9.64 2.78 -24.34
C PRO A 20 -9.40 3.93 -23.36
N ARG A 21 -9.71 5.16 -23.77
CA ARG A 21 -9.63 6.31 -22.87
C ARG A 21 -10.80 6.21 -21.92
N GLN A 22 -10.51 6.08 -20.63
CA GLN A 22 -11.55 6.12 -19.61
C GLN A 22 -11.98 7.57 -19.41
N ASN A 23 -12.94 8.03 -20.21
CA ASN A 23 -13.49 9.39 -20.09
C ASN A 23 -14.54 9.50 -18.96
N GLU A 24 -15.10 8.37 -18.52
CA GLU A 24 -16.13 8.29 -17.48
C GLU A 24 -15.82 7.13 -16.51
N PRO A 25 -16.29 7.19 -15.25
CA PRO A 25 -16.17 6.07 -14.31
C PRO A 25 -16.82 4.80 -14.89
N SER A 26 -16.04 3.73 -15.00
CA SER A 26 -16.57 2.43 -15.41
C SER A 26 -17.39 1.80 -14.28
N ARG A 27 -18.19 0.78 -14.58
CA ARG A 27 -18.82 -0.06 -13.55
C ARG A 27 -17.82 -0.62 -12.53
N TRP A 28 -16.57 -0.87 -12.97
CA TRP A 28 -15.49 -1.34 -12.10
C TRP A 28 -14.97 -0.23 -11.19
N THR A 29 -14.95 1.01 -11.67
CA THR A 29 -14.65 2.18 -10.84
C THR A 29 -15.69 2.37 -9.77
N ILE A 30 -16.98 2.24 -10.10
CA ILE A 30 -18.08 2.33 -9.12
C ILE A 30 -17.96 1.20 -8.08
N LEU A 31 -17.71 -0.03 -8.51
CA LEU A 31 -17.50 -1.17 -7.62
C LEU A 31 -16.29 -0.97 -6.70
N ALA A 32 -15.16 -0.48 -7.24
CA ALA A 32 -13.96 -0.20 -6.46
C ALA A 32 -14.23 0.87 -5.39
N ILE A 33 -14.94 1.96 -5.75
CA ILE A 33 -15.37 2.98 -4.79
C ILE A 33 -16.21 2.35 -3.69
N ALA A 34 -17.22 1.53 -4.03
CA ALA A 34 -18.07 0.87 -3.03
C ALA A 34 -17.26 -0.02 -2.08
N ILE A 35 -16.32 -0.81 -2.60
CA ILE A 35 -15.42 -1.65 -1.80
C ILE A 35 -14.55 -0.79 -0.87
N SER A 36 -13.96 0.29 -1.38
CA SER A 36 -13.16 1.22 -0.59
C SER A 36 -13.99 1.88 0.52
N MET A 37 -15.23 2.29 0.23
CA MET A 37 -16.13 2.87 1.23
C MET A 37 -16.49 1.85 2.32
N ILE A 38 -16.74 0.59 1.97
CA ILE A 38 -16.98 -0.48 2.94
C ILE A 38 -15.75 -0.66 3.83
N TRP A 39 -14.56 -0.71 3.24
CA TRP A 39 -13.30 -0.85 3.97
C TRP A 39 -13.04 0.31 4.94
N MET A 40 -13.30 1.55 4.51
CA MET A 40 -13.01 2.75 5.30
C MET A 40 -14.06 3.04 6.39
N PHE A 41 -15.35 2.76 6.13
CA PHE A 41 -16.45 3.27 6.97
C PHE A 41 -17.33 2.20 7.60
N VAL A 42 -17.33 0.98 7.07
CA VAL A 42 -18.17 -0.12 7.56
C VAL A 42 -17.33 -1.13 8.34
N LEU A 43 -16.22 -1.59 7.76
CA LEU A 43 -15.37 -2.62 8.35
C LEU A 43 -14.86 -2.25 9.76
N PRO A 44 -14.38 -1.02 10.04
CA PRO A 44 -13.94 -0.67 11.39
C PRO A 44 -15.04 -0.84 12.43
N LYS A 45 -16.30 -0.51 12.06
CA LYS A 45 -17.47 -0.67 12.95
C LYS A 45 -17.82 -2.13 13.19
N LEU A 46 -17.69 -2.98 12.18
CA LEU A 46 -17.89 -4.43 12.31
C LEU A 46 -16.81 -5.08 13.19
N CYS A 47 -15.58 -4.54 13.14
CA CYS A 47 -14.47 -5.02 13.97
C CYS A 47 -14.52 -4.50 15.41
N ARG A 48 -15.17 -3.36 15.67
CA ARG A 48 -15.23 -2.71 17.00
C ARG A 48 -15.64 -3.66 18.14
N PRO A 49 -16.69 -4.51 18.03
CA PRO A 49 -17.06 -5.43 19.10
C PRO A 49 -15.95 -6.42 19.47
N PHE A 50 -14.97 -6.64 18.60
CA PHE A 50 -13.87 -7.58 18.84
C PHE A 50 -12.62 -6.91 19.42
N TRP A 51 -12.54 -5.58 19.43
CA TRP A 51 -11.33 -4.86 19.87
C TRP A 51 -10.92 -5.16 21.31
N HIS A 52 -11.88 -5.34 22.22
CA HIS A 52 -11.56 -5.70 23.61
C HIS A 52 -10.80 -7.03 23.75
N HIS A 53 -10.89 -7.93 22.76
CA HIS A 53 -10.12 -9.18 22.75
C HIS A 53 -8.65 -8.98 22.37
N LEU A 54 -8.28 -7.84 21.77
CA LEU A 54 -6.91 -7.56 21.37
C LEU A 54 -6.03 -7.15 22.57
N GLY A 55 -6.63 -6.74 23.69
CA GLY A 55 -5.91 -6.26 24.87
C GLY A 55 -5.43 -4.81 24.73
N SER A 56 -4.54 -4.39 25.64
CA SER A 56 -3.96 -3.05 25.64
C SER A 56 -2.55 -3.06 25.06
N PHE A 57 -2.24 -2.08 24.22
CA PHE A 57 -0.91 -1.91 23.62
C PHE A 57 -0.34 -0.55 24.00
N THR A 58 0.98 -0.50 24.19
CA THR A 58 1.67 0.80 24.14
C THR A 58 1.56 1.38 22.71
N PRO A 59 1.65 2.71 22.51
CA PRO A 59 1.57 3.31 21.18
C PRO A 59 2.58 2.72 20.18
N LEU A 60 3.80 2.43 20.63
CA LEU A 60 4.80 1.76 19.80
C LEU A 60 4.38 0.34 19.42
N GLN A 61 3.84 -0.44 20.36
CA GLN A 61 3.33 -1.78 20.07
C GLN A 61 2.14 -1.74 19.12
N ALA A 62 1.21 -0.79 19.29
CA ALA A 62 0.07 -0.61 18.39
C ALA A 62 0.53 -0.26 16.97
N GLU A 63 1.42 0.72 16.83
CA GLU A 63 1.99 1.14 15.54
C GLU A 63 2.78 0.02 14.85
N LEU A 64 3.61 -0.71 15.60
CA LEU A 64 4.35 -1.85 15.08
C LEU A 64 3.41 -2.99 14.67
N LEU A 65 2.40 -3.30 15.49
CA LEU A 65 1.42 -4.34 15.20
C LEU A 65 0.62 -3.98 13.95
N ILE A 66 0.02 -2.78 13.92
CA ILE A 66 -0.77 -2.31 12.79
C ILE A 66 0.10 -2.31 11.54
N SER A 67 1.24 -1.64 11.53
CA SER A 67 2.01 -1.47 10.29
C SER A 67 2.71 -2.76 9.81
N SER A 68 3.24 -3.57 10.73
CA SER A 68 3.99 -4.79 10.36
C SER A 68 3.05 -5.96 10.05
N ALA A 69 1.99 -6.14 10.86
CA ALA A 69 1.00 -7.18 10.61
C ALA A 69 0.14 -6.83 9.40
N HIS A 70 -0.26 -5.56 9.20
CA HIS A 70 -1.04 -5.15 8.03
C HIS A 70 -0.28 -5.38 6.72
N THR A 71 0.99 -4.99 6.63
CA THR A 71 1.77 -5.19 5.39
C THR A 71 1.90 -6.67 5.04
N THR A 72 2.15 -7.51 6.04
CA THR A 72 2.26 -8.97 5.86
C THR A 72 0.91 -9.61 5.54
N LEU A 73 -0.15 -9.21 6.25
CA LEU A 73 -1.51 -9.71 6.03
C LEU A 73 -2.02 -9.33 4.64
N LEU A 74 -1.87 -8.07 4.24
CA LEU A 74 -2.27 -7.61 2.90
C LEU A 74 -1.54 -8.41 1.83
N LEU A 75 -0.23 -8.62 1.98
CA LEU A 75 0.52 -9.45 1.05
C LEU A 75 -0.09 -10.85 0.92
N LEU A 76 -0.31 -11.53 2.04
CA LEU A 76 -0.88 -12.87 2.03
C LEU A 76 -2.29 -12.86 1.42
N CYS A 77 -3.16 -11.95 1.85
CA CYS A 77 -4.51 -11.82 1.33
C CYS A 77 -4.54 -11.54 -0.18
N PHE A 78 -3.75 -10.58 -0.67
CA PHE A 78 -3.68 -10.28 -2.10
C PHE A 78 -3.16 -11.47 -2.89
N ASN A 79 -2.10 -12.14 -2.45
CA ASN A 79 -1.61 -13.33 -3.15
C ASN A 79 -2.61 -14.49 -3.11
N LEU A 80 -3.32 -14.70 -1.99
CA LEU A 80 -4.38 -15.70 -1.90
C LEU A 80 -5.54 -15.40 -2.86
N CYS A 81 -5.93 -14.13 -3.00
CA CYS A 81 -6.94 -13.71 -3.98
C CYS A 81 -6.47 -13.85 -5.43
N MET A 82 -5.20 -13.54 -5.70
CA MET A 82 -4.64 -13.59 -7.06
C MET A 82 -4.27 -15.00 -7.51
N LEU A 83 -3.97 -15.92 -6.60
CA LEU A 83 -3.54 -17.27 -6.92
C LEU A 83 -4.56 -18.05 -7.78
N PRO A 84 -5.87 -18.06 -7.47
CA PRO A 84 -6.86 -18.65 -8.36
C PRO A 84 -6.87 -18.03 -9.76
N ILE A 85 -6.69 -16.71 -9.88
CA ILE A 85 -6.64 -16.01 -11.17
C ILE A 85 -5.45 -16.53 -11.99
N TYR A 86 -4.27 -16.60 -11.39
CA TYR A 86 -3.06 -17.09 -12.04
C TYR A 86 -3.14 -18.57 -12.45
N CYS A 87 -3.79 -19.40 -11.64
CA CYS A 87 -3.91 -20.83 -11.88
C CYS A 87 -4.99 -21.17 -12.92
N MET A 88 -6.15 -20.51 -12.83
CA MET A 88 -7.31 -20.83 -13.68
C MET A 88 -7.24 -20.19 -15.06
N GLN A 89 -6.56 -19.04 -15.22
CA GLN A 89 -6.51 -18.28 -16.48
C GLN A 89 -7.91 -18.05 -17.09
N HIS A 90 -8.88 -17.76 -16.23
CA HIS A 90 -10.26 -17.59 -16.68
C HIS A 90 -10.33 -16.41 -17.67
N PRO A 91 -11.00 -16.56 -18.85
CA PRO A 91 -10.98 -15.55 -19.92
C PRO A 91 -11.35 -14.13 -19.48
N PHE A 92 -12.30 -14.04 -18.54
CA PHE A 92 -12.71 -12.78 -17.92
C PHE A 92 -11.57 -12.00 -17.24
N PHE A 93 -10.57 -12.67 -16.65
CA PHE A 93 -9.44 -11.97 -16.02
C PHE A 93 -8.30 -11.74 -17.02
N GLU A 94 -8.07 -12.69 -17.93
CA GLU A 94 -7.01 -12.59 -18.95
C GLU A 94 -7.23 -11.42 -19.92
N GLU A 95 -8.48 -11.01 -20.17
CA GLU A 95 -8.75 -9.83 -21.02
C GLU A 95 -8.21 -8.51 -20.45
N TYR A 96 -8.00 -8.42 -19.13
CA TYR A 96 -7.47 -7.23 -18.46
C TYR A 96 -5.94 -7.25 -18.30
N LYS A 97 -5.28 -8.33 -18.72
CA LYS A 97 -3.84 -8.46 -18.69
C LYS A 97 -3.19 -7.52 -19.71
N ILE A 98 -2.21 -6.73 -19.28
CA ILE A 98 -1.50 -5.78 -20.16
C ILE A 98 -0.85 -6.53 -21.35
N GLN A 99 -0.17 -7.64 -21.07
CA GLN A 99 0.44 -8.51 -22.08
C GLN A 99 -0.53 -9.63 -22.51
N PHE A 100 -1.75 -9.29 -22.93
CA PHE A 100 -2.83 -10.24 -23.22
C PHE A 100 -2.48 -11.35 -24.24
N ASN A 101 -1.53 -11.10 -25.16
CA ASN A 101 -1.10 -12.08 -26.17
C ASN A 101 0.01 -13.02 -25.69
N GLU A 102 0.62 -12.76 -24.54
CA GLU A 102 1.75 -13.55 -24.04
C GLU A 102 1.28 -14.51 -22.94
N PRO A 103 1.74 -15.78 -22.91
CA PRO A 103 1.48 -16.64 -21.77
C PRO A 103 2.16 -16.08 -20.52
N TRP A 104 1.64 -16.43 -19.34
CA TRP A 104 2.33 -16.07 -18.10
C TRP A 104 3.75 -16.67 -18.07
N PRO A 105 4.74 -16.00 -17.44
CA PRO A 105 6.14 -16.43 -17.50
C PRO A 105 6.40 -17.86 -16.99
N TRP A 106 5.64 -18.31 -15.99
CA TRP A 106 5.73 -19.67 -15.46
C TRP A 106 5.12 -20.75 -16.37
N MET A 107 4.37 -20.34 -17.39
CA MET A 107 3.78 -21.21 -18.43
C MET A 107 4.47 -21.06 -19.79
N SER A 108 5.51 -20.22 -19.89
CA SER A 108 6.30 -20.08 -21.12
C SER A 108 6.88 -21.43 -21.55
N GLU A 109 6.90 -21.71 -22.86
CA GLU A 109 7.54 -22.91 -23.42
C GLU A 109 9.05 -22.94 -23.12
N SER A 110 9.69 -21.78 -23.04
CA SER A 110 11.12 -21.64 -22.77
C SER A 110 11.47 -21.99 -21.32
N PRO A 111 12.27 -23.04 -21.05
CA PRO A 111 12.70 -23.39 -19.70
C PRO A 111 13.50 -22.30 -19.02
N LYS A 112 14.24 -21.49 -19.80
CA LYS A 112 15.00 -20.35 -19.30
C LYS A 112 14.07 -19.28 -18.72
N VAL A 113 13.01 -18.92 -19.45
CA VAL A 113 12.03 -17.91 -18.99
C VAL A 113 11.37 -18.34 -17.68
N ARG A 114 10.96 -19.61 -17.57
CA ARG A 114 10.38 -20.15 -16.33
C ARG A 114 11.37 -20.06 -15.17
N ARG A 115 12.63 -20.47 -15.39
CA ARG A 115 13.70 -20.44 -14.36
C ARG A 115 13.98 -19.02 -13.91
N ASP A 116 14.15 -18.09 -14.84
CA ASP A 116 14.46 -16.69 -14.56
C ASP A 116 13.31 -16.04 -13.77
N PHE A 117 12.05 -16.33 -14.12
CA PHE A 117 10.87 -15.87 -13.37
C PHE A 117 10.87 -16.37 -11.92
N TRP A 118 11.10 -17.68 -11.71
CA TRP A 118 11.10 -18.23 -10.35
C TRP A 118 12.29 -17.72 -9.52
N ALA A 119 13.45 -17.51 -10.13
CA ALA A 119 14.60 -16.89 -9.47
C ALA A 119 14.29 -15.44 -9.05
N LEU A 120 13.67 -14.65 -9.92
CA LEU A 120 13.21 -13.29 -9.62
C LEU A 120 12.14 -13.29 -8.52
N SER A 121 11.21 -14.25 -8.55
CA SER A 121 10.14 -14.39 -7.55
C SER A 121 10.71 -14.71 -6.17
N LEU A 122 11.69 -15.61 -6.08
CA LEU A 122 12.39 -15.89 -4.83
C LEU A 122 13.15 -14.67 -4.31
N ARG A 123 13.80 -13.90 -5.19
CA ARG A 123 14.46 -12.65 -4.81
C ARG A 123 13.45 -11.63 -4.27
N SER A 124 12.29 -11.51 -4.91
CA SER A 124 11.21 -10.62 -4.49
C SER A 124 10.70 -10.99 -3.10
N VAL A 125 10.42 -12.27 -2.85
CA VAL A 125 10.03 -12.77 -1.52
C VAL A 125 11.08 -12.41 -0.46
N LYS A 126 12.37 -12.57 -0.75
CA LYS A 126 13.45 -12.22 0.18
C LYS A 126 13.53 -10.72 0.46
N ILE A 127 13.44 -9.89 -0.58
CA ILE A 127 13.48 -8.43 -0.45
C ILE A 127 12.26 -7.94 0.32
N THR A 128 11.07 -8.41 -0.03
CA THR A 128 9.82 -8.11 0.69
C THR A 128 9.91 -8.55 2.14
N ALA A 129 10.40 -9.76 2.42
CA ALA A 129 10.56 -10.23 3.79
C ALA A 129 11.52 -9.34 4.59
N PHE A 130 12.65 -8.93 4.01
CA PHE A 130 13.56 -7.97 4.65
C PHE A 130 12.88 -6.61 4.90
N ASN A 131 12.16 -6.09 3.90
CA ASN A 131 11.45 -4.82 4.04
C ASN A 131 10.40 -4.92 5.15
N SER A 132 9.61 -5.99 5.20
CA SER A 132 8.53 -6.16 6.17
C SER A 132 9.00 -6.51 7.58
N LEU A 133 10.00 -7.39 7.72
CA LEU A 133 10.43 -7.93 9.02
C LEU A 133 11.56 -7.12 9.66
N CYS A 134 12.28 -6.31 8.89
CA CYS A 134 13.42 -5.54 9.39
C CYS A 134 13.25 -4.04 9.13
N LEU A 135 13.10 -3.64 7.87
CA LEU A 135 13.11 -2.21 7.50
C LEU A 135 11.92 -1.47 8.10
N ILE A 136 10.70 -1.95 7.89
CA ILE A 136 9.47 -1.31 8.38
C ILE A 136 9.48 -1.15 9.91
N PRO A 137 9.75 -2.19 10.72
CA PRO A 137 9.87 -2.04 12.17
C PRO A 137 10.89 -1.00 12.62
N VAL A 138 12.06 -0.94 11.95
CA VAL A 138 13.09 0.07 12.25
C VAL A 138 12.58 1.47 11.93
N LEU A 139 11.99 1.67 10.75
CA LEU A 139 11.45 2.98 10.35
C LEU A 139 10.31 3.44 11.26
N ILE A 140 9.43 2.53 11.71
CA ILE A 140 8.37 2.85 12.67
C ILE A 140 8.96 3.25 14.01
N THR A 141 9.97 2.52 14.50
CA THR A 141 10.62 2.85 15.77
C THR A 141 11.26 4.24 15.71
N ILE A 142 11.93 4.57 14.60
CA ILE A 142 12.48 5.90 14.36
C ILE A 142 11.35 6.94 14.30
N LYS A 143 10.26 6.69 13.55
CA LYS A 143 9.09 7.58 13.47
C LYS A 143 8.56 7.89 14.87
N VAL A 144 8.29 6.87 15.67
CA VAL A 144 7.73 7.01 17.02
C VAL A 144 8.71 7.74 17.94
N TYR A 145 10.00 7.43 17.87
CA TYR A 145 11.03 8.13 18.65
C TYR A 145 11.10 9.62 18.29
N VAL A 146 11.13 9.96 17.00
CA VAL A 146 11.16 11.36 16.54
C VAL A 146 9.89 12.09 17.00
N CYS A 147 8.71 11.52 16.78
CA CYS A 147 7.45 12.17 17.16
C CYS A 147 7.37 12.41 18.68
N SER A 148 7.68 11.40 19.49
CA SER A 148 7.57 11.52 20.94
C SER A 148 8.69 12.35 21.57
N SER A 149 9.94 12.07 21.22
CA SER A 149 11.11 12.59 21.94
C SER A 149 11.64 13.89 21.37
N ILE A 150 11.40 14.17 20.08
CA ILE A 150 11.91 15.38 19.41
C ILE A 150 10.80 16.39 19.18
N LEU A 151 9.65 15.93 18.66
CA LEU A 151 8.53 16.82 18.34
C LEU A 151 7.60 17.07 19.55
N GLY A 152 7.77 16.31 20.63
CA GLY A 152 6.91 16.40 21.82
C GLY A 152 5.46 16.02 21.55
N MET A 153 5.21 15.23 20.50
CA MET A 153 3.87 14.71 20.20
C MET A 153 3.55 13.60 21.20
N ASP A 154 3.00 14.02 22.34
CA ASP A 154 2.59 13.11 23.39
C ASP A 154 1.33 12.35 22.95
N ARG A 155 1.49 11.01 22.90
CA ARG A 155 0.60 9.83 23.02
C ARG A 155 -0.94 9.91 22.93
N GLU A 156 -1.60 11.05 22.80
CA GLU A 156 -3.07 11.18 22.72
C GLU A 156 -3.70 10.68 21.39
N GLN A 157 -2.91 10.23 20.42
CA GLN A 157 -3.43 9.87 19.08
C GLN A 157 -3.73 8.38 18.86
N THR A 158 -3.40 7.51 19.81
CA THR A 158 -3.76 6.07 19.74
C THR A 158 -4.63 5.67 20.93
N GLU A 159 -5.65 6.48 21.19
CA GLU A 159 -6.71 6.14 22.12
C GLU A 159 -7.62 5.09 21.45
N THR A 160 -7.94 4.02 22.19
CA THR A 160 -8.76 2.89 21.70
C THR A 160 -10.08 2.78 22.45
N ASP A 161 -10.38 3.75 23.31
CA ASP A 161 -11.64 3.81 24.02
C ASP A 161 -12.77 4.30 23.09
N ASP A 162 -14.00 4.13 23.57
CA ASP A 162 -15.18 4.45 22.78
C ASP A 162 -15.48 5.95 22.71
N GLU A 163 -14.95 6.75 23.64
CA GLU A 163 -15.18 8.20 23.69
C GLU A 163 -14.34 8.93 22.65
N SER A 164 -13.13 8.42 22.39
CA SER A 164 -12.20 8.89 21.37
C SER A 164 -12.51 8.37 19.95
N TRP A 165 -13.60 7.63 19.75
CA TRP A 165 -13.96 7.10 18.44
C TRP A 165 -14.23 8.22 17.42
N PRO A 166 -13.56 8.22 16.25
CA PRO A 166 -13.66 9.33 15.31
C PRO A 166 -15.06 9.41 14.66
N SER A 167 -15.56 10.63 14.54
CA SER A 167 -16.76 10.91 13.76
C SER A 167 -16.56 10.58 12.28
N TYR A 168 -17.65 10.41 11.53
CA TYR A 168 -17.56 10.20 10.09
C TYR A 168 -16.91 11.38 9.36
N PHE A 169 -17.13 12.61 9.84
CA PHE A 169 -16.49 13.79 9.26
C PHE A 169 -14.97 13.73 9.43
N GLU A 170 -14.48 13.40 10.63
CA GLU A 170 -13.05 13.24 10.89
C GLU A 170 -12.45 12.10 10.06
N LEU A 171 -13.14 10.95 9.97
CA LEU A 171 -12.71 9.85 9.12
C LEU A 171 -12.57 10.26 7.66
N ILE A 172 -13.57 10.95 7.09
CA ILE A 172 -13.54 11.42 5.70
C ILE A 172 -12.39 12.41 5.50
N ARG A 173 -12.27 13.39 6.40
CA ARG A 173 -11.23 14.43 6.36
C ARG A 173 -9.83 13.82 6.40
N HIS A 174 -9.57 12.92 7.35
CA HIS A 174 -8.29 12.23 7.48
C HIS A 174 -8.00 11.37 6.25
N ASN A 175 -8.97 10.59 5.76
CA ASN A 175 -8.75 9.75 4.56
C ASN A 175 -8.39 10.60 3.34
N ILE A 176 -9.12 11.69 3.08
CA ILE A 176 -8.83 12.58 1.95
C ILE A 176 -7.43 13.19 2.07
N MET A 177 -7.08 13.75 3.23
CA MET A 177 -5.79 14.40 3.43
C MET A 177 -4.63 13.40 3.37
N CYS A 178 -4.76 12.25 4.04
CA CYS A 178 -3.77 11.18 3.97
C CYS A 178 -3.57 10.71 2.53
N THR A 179 -4.64 10.47 1.77
CA THR A 179 -4.54 10.07 0.36
C THR A 179 -3.85 11.14 -0.47
N ILE A 180 -4.25 12.41 -0.38
CA ILE A 180 -3.64 13.47 -1.19
C ILE A 180 -2.15 13.63 -0.89
N LEU A 181 -1.77 13.71 0.39
CA LEU A 181 -0.39 13.89 0.80
C LEU A 181 0.49 12.69 0.43
N HIS A 182 -0.03 11.47 0.67
CA HIS A 182 0.67 10.24 0.30
C HIS A 182 0.85 10.14 -1.22
N GLU A 183 -0.21 10.31 -2.00
CA GLU A 183 -0.15 10.19 -3.47
C GLU A 183 0.74 11.28 -4.09
N PHE A 184 0.69 12.50 -3.56
CA PHE A 184 1.58 13.58 -4.00
C PHE A 184 3.05 13.24 -3.71
N GLY A 185 3.35 12.75 -2.50
CA GLY A 185 4.69 12.33 -2.11
C GLY A 185 5.20 11.16 -2.95
N PHE A 186 4.39 10.11 -3.10
CA PHE A 186 4.68 8.93 -3.91
C PHE A 186 4.96 9.34 -5.36
N TYR A 187 4.06 10.11 -5.98
CA TYR A 187 4.20 10.57 -7.35
C TYR A 187 5.48 11.37 -7.55
N THR A 188 5.75 12.32 -6.65
CA THR A 188 6.93 13.17 -6.73
C THR A 188 8.19 12.31 -6.65
N MET A 189 8.30 11.45 -5.64
CA MET A 189 9.47 10.59 -5.48
C MET A 189 9.64 9.62 -6.63
N HIS A 190 8.58 8.97 -7.09
CA HIS A 190 8.60 8.07 -8.25
C HIS A 190 9.08 8.79 -9.51
N ARG A 191 8.59 10.01 -9.78
CA ARG A 191 9.06 10.85 -10.89
C ARG A 191 10.54 11.21 -10.74
N LEU A 192 10.98 11.63 -9.55
CA LEU A 192 12.40 11.93 -9.28
C LEU A 192 13.27 10.70 -9.51
N MET A 193 12.82 9.51 -9.11
CA MET A 193 13.55 8.25 -9.33
C MET A 193 13.70 7.90 -10.80
N HIS A 194 12.73 8.23 -11.64
CA HIS A 194 12.85 8.10 -13.09
C HIS A 194 13.68 9.20 -13.75
N THR A 195 13.83 10.36 -13.10
CA THR A 195 14.53 11.52 -13.65
C THR A 195 16.02 11.51 -13.34
N TYR A 196 16.41 11.13 -12.11
CA TYR A 196 17.80 11.20 -11.66
C TYR A 196 18.49 9.83 -11.69
N PRO A 197 19.59 9.64 -12.46
CA PRO A 197 20.25 8.34 -12.60
C PRO A 197 20.70 7.70 -11.28
N TRP A 198 21.12 8.52 -10.32
CA TRP A 198 21.55 8.05 -9.00
C TRP A 198 20.39 7.44 -8.19
N LEU A 199 19.17 7.95 -8.34
CA LEU A 199 17.96 7.38 -7.72
C LEU A 199 17.46 6.17 -8.53
N TYR A 200 17.47 6.27 -9.85
CA TYR A 200 16.99 5.22 -10.75
C TYR A 200 17.67 3.88 -10.52
N ARG A 201 18.94 3.85 -10.09
CA ARG A 201 19.65 2.58 -9.81
C ARG A 201 18.97 1.72 -8.74
N PHE A 202 18.17 2.31 -7.85
CA PHE A 202 17.37 1.59 -6.86
C PHE A 202 16.00 1.24 -7.42
N HIS A 203 15.36 2.19 -8.11
CA HIS A 203 14.03 2.00 -8.66
C HIS A 203 13.98 1.01 -9.83
N LYS A 204 15.07 0.86 -10.60
CA LYS A 204 15.16 -0.15 -11.66
C LYS A 204 14.97 -1.59 -11.16
N VAL A 205 15.16 -1.84 -9.85
CA VAL A 205 14.86 -3.15 -9.25
C VAL A 205 13.37 -3.46 -9.36
N HIS A 206 12.50 -2.48 -9.07
CA HIS A 206 11.05 -2.59 -9.26
C HIS A 206 10.68 -2.95 -10.71
N HIS A 207 11.38 -2.34 -11.67
CA HIS A 207 11.19 -2.57 -13.11
C HIS A 207 11.81 -3.88 -13.64
N GLU A 208 12.36 -4.76 -12.80
CA GLU A 208 12.88 -6.07 -13.24
C GLU A 208 11.76 -7.01 -13.72
N TYR A 209 10.54 -6.84 -13.21
CA TYR A 209 9.38 -7.57 -13.69
C TYR A 209 8.89 -7.00 -15.03
N LYS A 210 8.84 -7.87 -16.04
CA LYS A 210 8.27 -7.53 -17.36
C LYS A 210 6.74 -7.60 -17.39
N MET A 211 6.14 -8.19 -16.37
CA MET A 211 4.72 -8.48 -16.31
C MET A 211 4.18 -8.15 -14.92
N THR A 212 3.04 -7.46 -14.87
CA THR A 212 2.41 -7.06 -13.62
C THR A 212 1.84 -8.28 -12.92
N THR A 213 2.36 -8.54 -11.72
CA THR A 213 1.88 -9.57 -10.80
C THR A 213 1.82 -8.96 -9.40
N SER A 214 1.11 -9.60 -8.49
CA SER A 214 1.13 -9.27 -7.06
C SER A 214 2.54 -9.26 -6.48
N LEU A 215 3.44 -10.13 -6.95
CA LEU A 215 4.86 -10.12 -6.55
C LEU A 215 5.61 -8.92 -7.12
N ALA A 216 5.35 -8.54 -8.38
CA ALA A 216 5.97 -7.37 -9.00
C ALA A 216 5.70 -6.09 -8.22
N ALA A 217 4.47 -5.92 -7.72
CA ALA A 217 4.09 -4.75 -6.91
C ALA A 217 4.93 -4.60 -5.61
N GLN A 218 5.55 -5.68 -5.14
CA GLN A 218 6.29 -5.69 -3.88
C GLN A 218 7.81 -5.75 -4.03
N HIS A 219 8.30 -5.92 -5.26
CA HIS A 219 9.73 -6.11 -5.55
C HIS A 219 10.48 -4.77 -5.53
N ASN A 220 10.54 -4.15 -4.36
CA ASN A 220 11.08 -2.81 -4.19
C ASN A 220 12.40 -2.87 -3.43
N HIS A 221 13.46 -2.29 -4.01
CA HIS A 221 14.73 -2.14 -3.30
C HIS A 221 14.51 -1.39 -1.96
N PRO A 222 15.21 -1.71 -0.85
CA PRO A 222 14.99 -1.06 0.44
C PRO A 222 15.04 0.47 0.39
N ILE A 223 15.99 1.03 -0.37
CA ILE A 223 16.09 2.48 -0.60
C ILE A 223 14.90 3.01 -1.42
N ASP A 224 14.45 2.28 -2.44
CA ASP A 224 13.24 2.65 -3.18
C ASP A 224 12.02 2.66 -2.25
N TYR A 225 11.87 1.63 -1.41
CA TYR A 225 10.82 1.57 -0.40
C TYR A 225 10.84 2.79 0.55
N ILE A 226 12.02 3.18 1.06
CA ILE A 226 12.14 4.35 1.95
C ILE A 226 11.62 5.62 1.25
N PHE A 227 12.09 5.89 0.04
CA PHE A 227 11.79 7.14 -0.65
C PHE A 227 10.40 7.15 -1.29
N SER A 228 9.99 6.07 -1.94
CA SER A 228 8.73 5.99 -2.66
C SER A 228 7.55 5.71 -1.74
N LEU A 229 7.73 4.98 -0.63
CA LEU A 229 6.61 4.55 0.23
C LEU A 229 6.70 5.13 1.65
N ALA A 230 7.82 4.93 2.34
CA ALA A 230 7.91 5.29 3.76
C ALA A 230 7.88 6.80 4.01
N ILE A 231 8.64 7.59 3.24
CA ILE A 231 8.65 9.06 3.36
C ILE A 231 7.27 9.66 3.05
N PRO A 232 6.60 9.30 1.92
CA PRO A 232 5.24 9.76 1.66
C PRO A 232 4.24 9.39 2.75
N ALA A 233 4.38 8.22 3.37
CA ALA A 233 3.54 7.81 4.50
C ALA A 233 3.76 8.62 5.78
N ILE A 234 4.89 9.34 5.92
CA ILE A 234 5.15 10.24 7.05
C ILE A 234 4.56 11.64 6.81
N LEU A 235 4.34 12.06 5.56
CA LEU A 235 3.83 13.41 5.26
C LEU A 235 2.51 13.74 5.98
N PRO A 236 1.52 12.82 6.10
CA PRO A 236 0.30 13.07 6.88
C PRO A 236 0.55 13.35 8.37
N VAL A 237 1.66 12.89 8.94
CA VAL A 237 2.01 13.20 10.35
C VAL A 237 2.19 14.70 10.58
N VAL A 238 2.57 15.45 9.55
CA VAL A 238 2.69 16.91 9.62
C VAL A 238 1.33 17.58 9.84
N GLU A 239 0.26 17.05 9.23
CA GLU A 239 -1.10 17.54 9.45
C GLU A 239 -1.58 17.29 10.89
N TRP A 240 -1.24 16.10 11.42
CA TRP A 240 -1.50 15.78 12.82
C TRP A 240 -0.70 16.62 13.80
N TYR A 241 0.54 17.01 13.46
CA TYR A 241 1.35 17.89 14.29
C TYR A 241 0.74 19.30 14.41
N ASP A 242 0.29 19.90 13.30
CA ASP A 242 -0.35 21.22 13.32
C ASP A 242 -1.66 21.21 14.13
N THR A 243 -2.46 20.15 13.96
CA THR A 243 -3.70 19.96 14.72
C THR A 243 -3.42 19.78 16.22
N TRP A 244 -2.40 19.00 16.57
CA TRP A 244 -1.97 18.80 17.96
C TRP A 244 -1.50 20.11 18.60
N LEU A 245 -0.67 20.90 17.90
CA LEU A 245 -0.21 22.20 18.39
C LEU A 245 -1.36 23.15 18.69
N LYS A 246 -2.38 23.18 17.82
CA LYS A 246 -3.60 23.99 18.05
C LYS A 246 -4.34 23.56 19.31
N LYS A 247 -4.59 22.25 19.47
CA LYS A 247 -5.24 21.69 20.67
C LYS A 247 -4.48 22.06 21.95
N GLN A 248 -3.15 21.94 21.94
CA GLN A 248 -2.31 22.32 23.09
C GLN A 248 -2.38 23.81 23.41
N ASN A 249 -2.42 24.67 22.40
CA ASN A 249 -2.57 26.11 22.60
C ASN A 249 -3.96 26.45 23.18
N ASP A 250 -5.03 25.81 22.70
CA ASP A 250 -6.39 26.03 23.20
C ASP A 250 -6.56 25.56 24.64
N LEU A 251 -5.95 24.43 25.01
CA LEU A 251 -5.91 23.94 26.40
C LEU A 251 -5.14 24.89 27.33
N ARG A 252 -4.00 25.44 26.87
CA ARG A 252 -3.26 26.46 27.64
C ARG A 252 -4.07 27.73 27.85
N LEU A 253 -4.76 28.21 26.81
CA LEU A 253 -5.59 29.41 26.89
C LEU A 253 -6.80 29.21 27.81
N SER A 254 -7.47 28.05 27.74
CA SER A 254 -8.61 27.73 28.61
C SER A 254 -8.21 27.57 30.09
N GLY A 255 -7.06 26.95 30.36
CA GLY A 255 -6.48 26.88 31.71
C GLY A 255 -6.10 28.25 32.28
N MET A 256 -5.58 29.16 31.45
CA MET A 256 -5.31 30.55 31.85
C MET A 256 -6.59 31.35 32.16
N THR A 257 -7.69 31.09 31.45
CA THR A 257 -8.99 31.72 31.76
C THR A 257 -9.61 31.21 33.06
N ALA A 258 -9.48 29.91 33.36
CA ALA A 258 -9.96 29.32 34.61
C ALA A 258 -9.19 29.86 35.84
N SER A 259 -7.87 30.04 35.72
CA SER A 259 -7.03 30.62 36.77
C SER A 259 -7.27 32.10 37.06
N LYS A 260 -7.85 32.86 36.13
CA LYS A 260 -8.20 34.29 36.33
C LYS A 260 -9.57 34.52 36.96
N GLN A 261 -10.36 33.45 37.13
CA GLN A 261 -11.71 33.51 37.72
C GLN A 261 -11.76 32.98 39.17
N THR A 262 -10.62 32.60 39.74
CA THR A 262 -10.44 32.22 41.15
C THR A 262 -9.65 33.28 41.90
#